data_AF-A0A4R4NQK6-F1
#
_entry.id   AF-A0A4R4NQK6-F1
#
_cell.length_a   1.000
_cell.length_b   1.000
_cell.length_c   1.000
_cell.angle_alpha   90.00
_cell.angle_beta   90.00
_cell.angle_gamma   90.00
#
_symmetry.space_group_name_H-M   'P 1'
#
loop_
_entity.id
_entity.type
_entity.pdbx_description
1 polymer ?
#
loop_
_entity_poly.entity_id
_entity_poly.type
_entity_poly.pdbx_seq_one_letter_code
_entity_poly.pdbx_strand_id
1 'polypeptide(L)'
;MSDLTHTGFVRAIKKLDSETQKVGAVLEERARMLKEIGEDTAAVAEMIGEMRIDTPTVEECRSLAVECGALNEGYAKFLNHLHDVQRVSEVMRETAAREDGAIQEAVDASNIQGVHDIDRLWFKQD
;
A
#
# COMPACT_ATOMS: atom_id res chain seq x y z
N MET A 1 16.72 14.45 -14.33
CA MET A 1 15.98 15.52 -13.62
C MET A 1 14.56 15.03 -13.45
N SER A 2 14.01 15.06 -12.23
CA SER A 2 12.60 14.76 -12.02
C SER A 2 11.80 15.78 -12.81
N ASP A 3 10.94 15.31 -13.70
CA ASP A 3 9.94 16.13 -14.37
C ASP A 3 9.05 16.76 -13.26
N LEU A 4 9.28 18.04 -12.97
CA LEU A 4 8.59 18.80 -11.92
C LEU A 4 7.22 19.31 -12.37
N THR A 5 6.76 18.91 -13.55
CA THR A 5 5.44 19.28 -14.09
C THR A 5 4.31 18.57 -13.33
N HIS A 6 3.09 19.11 -13.43
CA HIS A 6 1.89 18.46 -12.91
C HIS A 6 1.73 17.04 -13.47
N THR A 7 1.96 16.87 -14.77
CA THR A 7 1.99 15.56 -15.43
C THR A 7 3.02 14.61 -14.80
N GLY A 8 4.22 15.12 -14.48
CA GLY A 8 5.25 14.39 -13.75
C GLY A 8 4.80 13.97 -12.35
N PHE A 9 4.17 14.88 -11.61
CA PHE A 9 3.61 14.62 -10.28
C PHE A 9 2.49 13.58 -10.30
N VAL A 10 1.49 13.73 -11.19
CA VAL A 10 0.40 12.76 -11.36
C VAL A 10 0.94 11.39 -11.77
N ARG A 11 1.94 11.33 -12.65
CA ARG A 11 2.59 10.08 -13.05
C ARG A 11 3.30 9.42 -11.88
N ALA A 12 3.97 10.19 -11.02
CA ALA A 12 4.60 9.68 -9.81
C ALA A 12 3.58 9.10 -8.81
N ILE A 13 2.45 9.79 -8.58
CA ILE A 13 1.34 9.29 -7.75
C ILE A 13 0.77 7.99 -8.31
N LYS A 14 0.49 7.94 -9.62
CA LYS A 14 -0.02 6.72 -10.28
C LYS A 14 0.96 5.55 -10.16
N LYS A 15 2.26 5.81 -10.28
CA LYS A 15 3.30 4.79 -10.11
C LYS A 15 3.33 4.27 -8.67
N LEU A 16 3.30 5.17 -7.69
CA LEU A 16 3.26 4.82 -6.26
C LEU A 16 2.02 3.97 -5.93
N ASP A 17 0.85 4.34 -6.45
CA ASP A 17 -0.39 3.57 -6.27
C ASP A 17 -0.28 2.15 -6.86
N SER A 18 0.26 2.03 -8.08
CA SER A 18 0.47 0.70 -8.69
C SER A 18 1.47 -0.17 -7.92
N GLU A 19 2.56 0.42 -7.41
CA GLU A 19 3.57 -0.30 -6.63
C GLU A 19 3.00 -0.76 -5.28
N THR A 20 2.27 0.12 -4.58
CA THR A 20 1.64 -0.21 -3.29
C THR A 20 0.56 -1.28 -3.43
N GLN A 21 -0.24 -1.27 -4.51
CA GLN A 21 -1.22 -2.32 -4.79
C GLN A 21 -0.56 -3.70 -5.01
N LYS A 22 0.52 -3.75 -5.80
CA LYS A 22 1.24 -5.01 -6.04
C LYS A 22 1.84 -5.58 -4.76
N VAL A 23 2.46 -4.71 -3.95
CA VAL A 23 3.03 -5.11 -2.66
C VAL A 23 1.92 -5.57 -1.70
N GLY A 24 0.80 -4.84 -1.64
CA GLY A 24 -0.36 -5.21 -0.82
C GLY A 24 -0.88 -6.61 -1.14
N ALA A 25 -1.13 -6.92 -2.41
CA ALA A 25 -1.63 -8.24 -2.83
C ALA A 25 -0.66 -9.39 -2.47
N VAL A 26 0.65 -9.17 -2.62
CA VAL A 26 1.65 -10.17 -2.22
C VAL A 26 1.64 -10.38 -0.71
N LEU A 27 1.54 -9.30 0.07
CA LEU A 27 1.54 -9.38 1.53
C LEU A 27 0.26 -10.00 2.08
N GLU A 28 -0.90 -9.74 1.49
CA GLU A 28 -2.16 -10.40 1.84
C GLU A 28 -2.07 -11.91 1.66
N GLU A 29 -1.52 -12.37 0.55
CA GLU A 29 -1.35 -13.80 0.28
C GLU A 29 -0.38 -14.46 1.27
N ARG A 30 0.74 -13.77 1.59
CA ARG A 30 1.70 -14.27 2.59
C ARG A 30 1.11 -14.30 4.00
N ALA A 31 0.33 -13.29 4.37
CA ALA A 31 -0.36 -13.23 5.65
C ALA A 31 -1.36 -14.40 5.78
N ARG A 32 -2.14 -14.65 4.73
CA ARG A 32 -3.07 -15.80 4.68
C ARG A 32 -2.34 -17.14 4.86
N MET A 33 -1.27 -17.35 4.09
CA MET A 33 -0.45 -18.56 4.19
C MET A 33 0.13 -18.77 5.59
N LEU A 34 0.64 -17.71 6.23
CA LEU A 34 1.17 -17.81 7.60
C LEU A 34 0.10 -18.12 8.63
N LYS A 35 -1.11 -17.57 8.45
CA LYS A 35 -2.25 -17.89 9.28
C LYS A 35 -2.63 -19.37 9.17
N GLU A 36 -2.73 -19.89 7.95
CA GLU A 36 -3.03 -21.31 7.68
C GLU A 36 -1.96 -22.22 8.31
N ILE A 37 -0.68 -21.91 8.10
CA ILE A 37 0.44 -22.66 8.71
C ILE A 37 0.34 -22.64 10.25
N GLY A 38 0.03 -21.49 10.84
CA GLY A 38 -0.13 -21.35 12.29
C GLY A 38 -1.29 -22.19 12.84
N GLU A 39 -2.43 -22.17 12.16
CA GLU A 39 -3.62 -22.97 12.50
C GLU A 39 -3.34 -24.47 12.39
N ASP A 40 -2.72 -24.91 11.29
CA ASP A 40 -2.33 -26.31 11.09
C ASP A 40 -1.31 -26.79 12.14
N THR A 41 -0.32 -25.94 12.46
CA THR A 41 0.69 -26.25 13.48
C THR A 41 0.05 -26.39 14.86
N ALA A 42 -0.91 -25.53 15.20
CA ALA A 42 -1.65 -25.62 16.45
C ALA A 42 -2.47 -26.91 16.52
N ALA A 43 -3.16 -27.28 15.43
CA ALA A 43 -3.94 -28.51 15.35
C ALA A 43 -3.05 -29.76 15.51
N VAL A 44 -1.87 -29.78 14.86
CA VAL A 44 -0.89 -30.86 15.03
C VAL A 44 -0.40 -30.94 16.48
N ALA A 45 -0.14 -29.80 17.13
CA ALA A 45 0.26 -29.77 18.54
C ALA A 45 -0.80 -30.40 19.46
N GLU A 46 -2.09 -30.12 19.20
CA GLU A 46 -3.20 -30.72 19.94
C GLU A 46 -3.26 -32.23 19.73
N MET A 47 -3.16 -32.71 18.48
CA MET A 47 -3.14 -34.13 18.17
C MET A 47 -1.98 -34.87 18.86
N ILE A 48 -0.77 -34.32 18.83
CA ILE A 48 0.40 -34.91 19.52
C ILE A 48 0.16 -34.92 21.04
N GLY A 49 -0.43 -33.84 21.58
CA GLY A 49 -0.78 -33.74 23.00
C GLY A 49 -1.79 -34.78 23.45
N GLU A 50 -2.80 -35.07 22.65
CA GLU A 50 -3.79 -36.14 22.91
C GLU A 50 -3.15 -37.52 22.99
N MET A 51 -2.13 -37.77 22.16
CA MET A 51 -1.40 -39.04 22.16
C MET A 51 -0.44 -39.18 23.36
N ARG A 52 -0.19 -38.11 24.14
CA ARG A 52 0.75 -38.06 25.29
C ARG A 52 2.18 -38.50 24.95
N ILE A 53 2.58 -38.36 23.68
CA ILE A 53 3.82 -38.96 23.17
C ILE A 53 5.05 -38.12 23.54
N ASP A 54 4.96 -36.79 23.58
CA ASP A 54 6.11 -35.93 23.89
C ASP A 54 5.71 -34.49 24.26
N THR A 55 5.77 -34.13 25.54
CA THR A 55 5.40 -32.78 26.03
C THR A 55 6.29 -31.67 25.46
N PRO A 56 7.64 -31.81 25.40
CA PRO A 56 8.51 -30.86 24.71
C PRO A 56 8.10 -30.54 23.27
N THR A 57 7.84 -31.55 22.43
CA THR A 57 7.41 -31.32 21.03
C THR A 57 6.08 -30.56 20.96
N VAL A 58 5.13 -30.85 21.86
CA VAL A 58 3.85 -30.11 21.92
C VAL A 58 4.07 -28.64 22.28
N GLU A 59 4.97 -28.35 23.22
CA GLU A 59 5.31 -26.99 23.60
C GLU A 59 6.01 -26.23 22.46
N GLU A 60 6.93 -26.89 21.74
CA GLU A 60 7.58 -26.32 20.55
C GLU A 60 6.57 -25.99 19.45
N CYS A 61 5.65 -26.90 19.12
CA CYS A 61 4.61 -26.65 18.13
C CYS A 61 3.67 -25.50 18.55
N ARG A 62 3.30 -25.43 19.83
CA ARG A 62 2.50 -24.30 20.36
C ARG A 62 3.24 -22.97 20.26
N SER A 63 4.53 -22.95 20.60
CA SER A 63 5.36 -21.75 20.48
C SER A 63 5.43 -21.28 19.03
N LEU A 64 5.64 -22.21 18.09
CA LEU A 64 5.67 -21.89 16.66
C LEU A 64 4.33 -21.32 16.17
N ALA A 65 3.20 -21.90 16.59
CA ALA A 65 1.88 -21.38 16.24
C ALA A 65 1.67 -19.93 16.75
N VAL A 66 2.13 -19.62 17.97
CA VAL A 66 2.09 -18.27 18.53
C VAL A 66 2.95 -17.30 17.72
N GLU A 67 4.16 -17.70 17.34
CA GLU A 67 5.06 -16.88 16.51
C GLU A 67 4.47 -16.60 15.12
N CYS A 68 3.86 -17.61 14.48
CA CYS A 68 3.13 -17.45 13.22
C CYS A 68 1.97 -16.43 13.37
N GLY A 69 1.22 -16.51 14.46
CA GLY A 69 0.16 -15.55 14.78
C GLY A 69 0.69 -14.12 14.94
N ALA A 70 1.76 -13.93 15.70
CA ALA A 70 2.40 -12.63 15.90
C ALA A 70 2.94 -12.04 14.59
N LEU A 71 3.53 -12.88 13.73
CA LEU A 71 4.01 -12.47 12.42
C LEU A 71 2.85 -12.03 11.52
N ASN A 72 1.74 -12.79 11.51
CA ASN A 72 0.53 -12.44 10.76
C ASN A 72 -0.07 -11.09 11.22
N GLU A 73 -0.11 -10.81 12.53
CA GLU A 73 -0.51 -9.49 13.04
C GLU A 73 0.40 -8.36 12.54
N GLY A 74 1.71 -8.62 12.43
CA GLY A 74 2.67 -7.69 11.85
C GLY A 74 2.35 -7.35 10.39
N TYR A 75 2.04 -8.37 9.58
CA TYR A 75 1.60 -8.17 8.20
C TYR A 75 0.28 -7.37 8.12
N ALA A 76 -0.69 -7.67 8.98
CA ALA A 76 -1.96 -6.93 9.03
C ALA A 76 -1.76 -5.45 9.34
N LYS A 77 -0.87 -5.11 10.28
CA LYS A 77 -0.52 -3.71 10.58
C LYS A 77 0.13 -3.01 9.39
N PHE A 78 1.01 -3.70 8.68
CA PHE A 78 1.66 -3.14 7.50
C PHE A 78 0.66 -2.91 6.35
N LEU A 79 -0.26 -3.85 6.13
CA LEU A 79 -1.36 -3.71 5.15
C LEU A 79 -2.25 -2.51 5.46
N ASN A 80 -2.60 -2.29 6.75
CA ASN A 80 -3.33 -1.09 7.15
C ASN A 80 -2.59 0.20 6.78
N HIS A 81 -1.27 0.23 6.98
CA HIS A 81 -0.46 1.38 6.60
C HIS A 81 -0.40 1.57 5.07
N LEU A 82 -0.34 0.49 4.30
CA LEU A 82 -0.44 0.56 2.83
C LEU A 82 -1.79 1.15 2.40
N HIS A 83 -2.90 0.76 3.04
CA HIS A 83 -4.21 1.34 2.75
C HIS A 83 -4.29 2.83 3.11
N ASP A 84 -3.64 3.26 4.20
CA ASP A 84 -3.52 4.69 4.52
C ASP A 84 -2.79 5.45 3.42
N VAL A 85 -1.67 4.91 2.92
CA VAL A 85 -0.90 5.51 1.81
C VAL A 85 -1.74 5.58 0.53
N GLN A 86 -2.48 4.52 0.21
CA GLN A 86 -3.39 4.48 -0.95
C GLN A 86 -4.47 5.57 -0.85
N ARG A 87 -5.10 5.71 0.32
CA ARG A 87 -6.11 6.75 0.58
C ARG A 87 -5.54 8.16 0.40
N VAL A 88 -4.35 8.41 0.95
CA VAL A 88 -3.68 9.71 0.80
C VAL A 88 -3.32 9.97 -0.66
N SER A 89 -2.83 8.96 -1.38
CA SER A 89 -2.52 9.01 -2.81
C SER A 89 -3.75 9.36 -3.65
N GLU A 90 -4.91 8.77 -3.33
CA GLU A 90 -6.19 9.08 -3.97
C GLU A 90 -6.62 10.53 -3.72
N VAL A 91 -6.60 10.99 -2.46
CA VAL A 91 -6.90 12.39 -2.11
C VAL A 91 -5.97 13.37 -2.81
N MET A 92 -4.67 13.05 -2.89
CA MET A 92 -3.71 13.88 -3.62
C MET A 92 -4.00 13.93 -5.12
N ARG A 93 -4.42 12.81 -5.72
CA ARG A 93 -4.82 12.76 -7.13
C ARG A 93 -6.05 13.61 -7.40
N GLU A 94 -7.07 13.52 -6.55
CA GLU A 94 -8.28 14.34 -6.65
C GLU A 94 -7.99 15.83 -6.48
N THR A 95 -7.13 16.16 -5.50
CA THR A 95 -6.70 17.54 -5.27
C THR A 95 -5.94 18.07 -6.47
N ALA A 96 -4.99 17.30 -6.99
CA ALA A 96 -4.24 17.66 -8.19
C ALA A 96 -5.15 17.88 -9.40
N ALA A 97 -6.17 17.03 -9.60
CA ALA A 97 -7.13 17.20 -10.70
C ALA A 97 -8.01 18.45 -10.53
N ARG A 98 -8.42 18.75 -9.30
CA ARG A 98 -9.24 19.93 -8.97
C ARG A 98 -8.45 21.24 -9.12
N GLU A 99 -7.25 21.28 -8.58
CA GLU A 99 -6.38 22.47 -8.63
C GLU A 99 -5.93 22.76 -10.06
N ASP A 100 -5.62 21.73 -10.86
CA ASP A 100 -5.26 21.90 -12.27
C ASP A 100 -6.41 22.52 -13.07
N GLY A 101 -7.65 22.04 -12.88
CA GLY A 101 -8.82 22.65 -13.48
C GLY A 101 -9.00 24.12 -13.11
N ALA A 102 -8.84 24.46 -11.81
CA ALA A 102 -8.96 25.83 -11.33
C ALA A 102 -7.84 26.76 -11.86
N ILE A 103 -6.62 26.24 -12.00
CA ILE A 103 -5.47 26.97 -12.51
C ILE A 103 -5.63 27.21 -14.03
N GLN A 104 -6.11 26.21 -14.78
CA GLN A 104 -6.42 26.35 -16.20
C GLN A 104 -7.55 27.35 -16.46
N GLU A 105 -8.66 27.25 -15.71
CA GLU A 105 -9.76 28.22 -15.78
C GLU A 105 -9.31 29.64 -15.45
N ALA A 106 -8.45 29.81 -14.44
CA ALA A 106 -7.89 31.11 -14.09
C ALA A 106 -6.97 31.67 -15.19
N VAL A 107 -6.20 30.82 -15.87
CA VAL A 107 -5.36 31.23 -17.01
C VAL A 107 -6.20 31.60 -18.22
N ASP A 108 -7.20 30.80 -18.56
CA ASP A 108 -8.10 31.04 -19.70
C ASP A 108 -8.97 32.30 -19.49
N ALA A 109 -9.36 32.58 -18.24
CA ALA A 109 -10.06 33.80 -17.87
C ALA A 109 -9.13 35.03 -17.78
N SER A 110 -7.81 34.84 -17.69
CA SER A 110 -6.84 35.92 -17.63
C SER A 110 -6.54 36.47 -19.02
N ASN A 111 -6.66 37.77 -19.20
CA ASN A 111 -6.36 38.45 -20.47
C ASN A 111 -4.84 38.70 -20.65
N ILE A 112 -3.97 37.84 -20.09
CA ILE A 112 -2.52 38.04 -20.10
C ILE A 112 -1.95 37.59 -21.44
N GLN A 113 -1.74 38.55 -22.34
CA GLN A 113 -0.89 38.39 -23.52
C GLN A 113 0.56 38.73 -23.13
N GLY A 114 1.41 37.72 -22.91
CA GLY A 114 2.84 37.93 -22.61
C GLY A 114 3.47 36.96 -21.62
N VAL A 115 2.79 35.88 -21.22
CA VAL A 115 3.40 34.82 -20.41
C VAL A 115 4.33 33.98 -21.28
N HIS A 116 5.57 34.45 -21.44
CA HIS A 116 6.63 33.73 -22.15
C HIS A 116 7.53 32.91 -21.20
N ASP A 117 7.50 33.19 -19.89
CA ASP A 117 8.40 32.59 -18.90
C ASP A 117 7.71 31.76 -17.79
N ILE A 118 6.37 31.70 -17.73
CA ILE A 118 5.73 30.64 -16.94
C ILE A 118 5.73 29.41 -17.82
N ASP A 119 6.43 28.38 -17.35
CA ASP A 119 6.56 27.12 -18.05
C ASP A 119 5.16 26.57 -18.33
N ARG A 120 4.69 26.76 -19.57
CA ARG A 120 3.40 26.26 -20.06
C ARG A 120 3.31 24.74 -19.93
N LEU A 121 4.40 24.05 -19.58
CA LEU A 121 4.42 22.62 -19.23
C LEU A 121 3.66 22.29 -17.94
N TRP A 122 3.40 23.25 -17.04
CA TRP A 122 2.41 23.01 -15.96
C TRP A 122 0.98 22.93 -16.53
N PHE A 123 0.71 23.65 -17.63
CA PHE A 123 -0.61 23.82 -18.22
C PHE A 123 -0.88 22.91 -19.43
N LYS A 124 0.14 22.26 -19.99
CA LYS A 124 -0.01 21.43 -21.18
C LYS A 124 -0.45 20.02 -20.80
N GLN A 125 -1.74 19.78 -20.98
CA GLN A 125 -2.27 18.46 -21.27
C GLN A 125 -1.77 18.01 -22.65
N ASP A 126 -1.12 16.84 -22.70
CA ASP A 126 -1.16 15.98 -23.89
C ASP A 126 -2.19 14.87 -23.64
#